data_AF-A0A811RND5-F1
#
_entry.id   AF-A0A811RND5-F1
#
_cell.length_a   1.000
_cell.length_b   1.000
_cell.length_c   1.000
_cell.angle_alpha   90.00
_cell.angle_beta   90.00
_cell.angle_gamma   90.00
#
_symmetry.space_group_name_H-M   'P 1'
#
loop_
_entity.id
_entity.type
_entity.pdbx_description
1 polymer ?
#
loop_
_entity_poly.entity_id
_entity_poly.type
_entity_poly.pdbx_seq_one_letter_code
_entity_poly.pdbx_strand_id
1 'polypeptide(L)'
;MAQVGGIVMLQPEVGGSRENFFAGIDKLRFRKPVIAGDTLIMRMTLIKLQKRFGIAKMEGKAYVGADLVCEGELLMATGSE
;
A
#
# COMPACT_ATOMS: atom_id res chain seq x y z
N MET A 1 2.48 4.85 -2.83
CA MET A 1 2.23 3.54 -2.19
C MET A 1 0.77 3.34 -1.80
N ALA A 2 0.17 4.21 -0.99
CA ALA A 2 -1.25 4.06 -0.59
C ALA A 2 -2.22 3.88 -1.76
N GLN A 3 -2.06 4.66 -2.84
CA GLN A 3 -2.88 4.50 -4.06
C GLN A 3 -2.69 3.15 -4.75
N VAL A 4 -1.45 2.65 -4.82
CA VAL A 4 -1.17 1.30 -5.34
C VAL A 4 -1.80 0.24 -4.44
N GLY A 5 -1.80 0.45 -3.12
CA GLY A 5 -2.56 -0.37 -2.18
C GLY A 5 -4.07 -0.28 -2.40
N GLY A 6 -4.59 0.89 -2.77
CA GLY A 6 -5.97 1.06 -3.20
C GLY A 6 -6.32 0.22 -4.43
N ILE A 7 -5.43 0.11 -5.41
CA ILE A 7 -5.62 -0.78 -6.56
C ILE A 7 -5.73 -2.25 -6.10
N VAL A 8 -4.90 -2.67 -5.13
CA VAL A 8 -5.03 -4.02 -4.52
C VAL A 8 -6.38 -4.19 -3.84
N MET A 9 -6.91 -3.16 -3.17
CA MET A 9 -8.22 -3.22 -2.52
C MET A 9 -9.39 -3.39 -3.51
N LEU A 10 -9.23 -2.93 -4.75
CA LEU A 10 -10.26 -3.07 -5.79
C LEU A 10 -10.42 -4.51 -6.30
N GLN A 11 -9.52 -5.42 -5.93
CA GLN A 11 -9.66 -6.84 -6.25
C GLN A 11 -10.95 -7.41 -5.61
N PRO A 12 -11.78 -8.17 -6.34
CA PRO A 12 -13.05 -8.71 -5.83
C PRO A 12 -12.90 -9.52 -4.53
N GLU A 13 -11.81 -10.27 -4.40
CA GLU A 13 -11.52 -11.08 -3.21
C GLU A 13 -11.14 -10.27 -1.96
N VAL A 14 -10.80 -8.98 -2.14
CA VAL A 14 -10.38 -8.05 -1.08
C VAL A 14 -11.51 -7.11 -0.67
N GLY A 15 -11.86 -6.16 -1.52
CA GLY A 15 -12.84 -5.10 -1.24
C GLY A 15 -13.75 -4.75 -2.41
N GLY A 16 -13.41 -5.14 -3.64
CA GLY A 16 -14.19 -4.87 -4.84
C GLY A 16 -14.40 -3.37 -5.08
N SER A 17 -15.59 -2.97 -5.55
CA SER A 17 -15.92 -1.59 -5.90
C SER A 17 -16.23 -0.67 -4.72
N ARG A 18 -15.96 -1.10 -3.48
CA ARG A 18 -16.22 -0.29 -2.29
C ARG A 18 -15.20 0.84 -2.16
N GLU A 19 -15.60 1.90 -1.47
CA GLU A 19 -14.68 2.98 -1.12
C GLU A 19 -13.56 2.44 -0.24
N ASN A 20 -12.33 2.93 -0.47
CA ASN A 20 -11.15 2.48 0.26
C ASN A 20 -10.37 3.69 0.77
N PHE A 21 -10.05 3.64 2.06
CA PHE A 21 -9.40 4.71 2.79
C PHE A 21 -8.03 4.27 3.26
N PHE A 22 -7.08 5.19 3.20
CA PHE A 22 -5.78 5.00 3.85
C PHE A 22 -5.95 5.25 5.36
N ALA A 23 -5.86 4.18 6.14
CA ALA A 23 -6.21 4.19 7.56
C ALA A 23 -5.00 4.37 8.50
N GLY A 24 -3.80 4.03 8.04
CA GLY A 24 -2.61 4.17 8.86
C GLY A 24 -1.35 3.63 8.21
N ILE A 25 -0.23 3.88 8.88
CA ILE A 25 1.10 3.48 8.45
C ILE A 25 1.95 3.11 9.66
N ASP A 26 2.77 2.08 9.52
CA ASP A 26 3.69 1.63 10.55
C ASP A 26 5.06 1.31 9.94
N LYS A 27 6.12 1.49 10.75
CA LYS A 27 7.52 1.17 10.41
C LYS A 27 8.01 1.74 9.07
N LEU A 28 7.44 2.86 8.62
CA LEU A 28 7.86 3.51 7.38
C LEU A 28 9.29 4.03 7.50
N ARG A 29 10.12 3.71 6.52
CA ARG A 29 11.50 4.22 6.40
C ARG A 29 11.72 4.82 5.04
N PHE A 30 12.23 6.04 5.02
CA PHE A 30 12.79 6.68 3.83
C PHE A 30 14.30 6.51 3.88
N ARG A 31 14.86 5.78 2.91
CA ARG A 31 16.26 5.36 2.90
C ARG A 31 17.12 6.29 2.07
N LYS A 32 16.60 6.74 0.92
CA LYS A 32 17.28 7.63 -0.03
C LYS A 32 16.25 8.60 -0.64
N PRO A 33 16.63 9.86 -0.91
CA PRO A 33 15.75 10.78 -1.64
C PRO A 33 15.56 10.28 -3.08
N VAL A 34 14.36 10.48 -3.61
CA VAL A 34 14.04 10.29 -5.04
C VAL A 34 14.14 11.65 -5.71
N ILE A 35 14.84 11.73 -6.83
CA ILE A 35 15.09 12.99 -7.55
C ILE A 35 14.42 13.00 -8.93
N ALA A 36 14.40 14.16 -9.57
CA ALA A 36 13.90 14.28 -10.94
C ALA A 36 14.69 13.36 -11.90
N GLY A 37 13.97 12.63 -12.75
CA GLY A 37 14.54 11.63 -13.66
C GLY A 37 14.47 10.19 -13.13
N ASP A 38 14.26 10.01 -11.82
CA ASP A 38 14.08 8.67 -11.26
C ASP A 38 12.75 8.05 -11.68
N THR A 39 12.78 6.74 -11.97
CA THR A 39 11.56 5.93 -12.10
C THR A 39 11.31 5.20 -10.79
N LEU A 40 10.25 5.60 -10.08
CA LEU A 40 9.85 5.00 -8.82
C LEU A 40 8.97 3.76 -9.05
N ILE A 41 9.51 2.57 -8.76
CA ILE A 41 8.76 1.31 -8.82
C ILE A 41 8.21 0.98 -7.44
N MET A 42 6.89 1.01 -7.30
CA MET A 42 6.20 0.67 -6.05
C MET A 42 5.59 -0.74 -6.13
N ARG A 43 5.81 -1.54 -5.09
CA ARG A 43 5.24 -2.87 -4.92
C ARG A 43 4.46 -2.90 -3.62
N MET A 44 3.22 -3.37 -3.70
CA MET A 44 2.34 -3.55 -2.55
C MET A 44 1.98 -5.03 -2.45
N THR A 45 2.22 -5.63 -1.30
CA THR A 45 1.90 -7.03 -1.02
C THR A 45 0.87 -7.09 0.09
N LEU A 46 -0.30 -7.69 -0.17
CA LEU A 46 -1.30 -7.93 0.86
C LEU A 46 -0.77 -8.97 1.86
N ILE A 47 -0.62 -8.58 3.12
CA ILE A 47 -0.10 -9.44 4.20
C ILE A 47 -1.24 -10.07 4.99
N LYS A 48 -2.29 -9.28 5.28
CA LYS A 48 -3.44 -9.76 6.04
C LYS A 48 -4.69 -9.01 5.62
N LEU A 49 -5.77 -9.76 5.38
CA LEU A 49 -7.10 -9.23 5.16
C LEU A 49 -8.03 -9.65 6.30
N GLN A 50 -8.61 -8.68 6.99
CA GLN A 50 -9.57 -8.87 8.06
C GLN A 50 -10.97 -8.44 7.58
N LYS A 51 -11.61 -9.29 6.77
CA LYS A 51 -12.89 -8.97 6.10
C LYS A 51 -13.97 -8.46 7.06
N ARG A 52 -14.08 -9.05 8.27
CA ARG A 52 -15.06 -8.64 9.29
C ARG A 52 -14.94 -7.17 9.70
N PHE A 53 -13.72 -6.63 9.68
CA PHE A 53 -13.44 -5.25 10.07
C PHE A 53 -13.20 -4.34 8.86
N GLY A 54 -13.24 -4.87 7.64
CA GLY A 54 -12.90 -4.13 6.43
C GLY A 54 -11.42 -3.66 6.40
N ILE A 55 -10.52 -4.32 7.12
CA ILE A 55 -9.12 -3.87 7.26
C ILE A 55 -8.19 -4.75 6.43
N ALA A 56 -7.31 -4.13 5.63
CA ALA A 56 -6.23 -4.79 4.95
C ALA A 56 -4.88 -4.21 5.39
N LYS A 57 -3.96 -5.10 5.80
CA LYS A 57 -2.57 -4.76 6.09
C LYS A 57 -1.70 -5.17 4.91
N MET A 58 -0.89 -4.24 4.42
CA MET A 58 -0.03 -4.44 3.26
C MET A 58 1.42 -4.07 3.59
N GLU A 59 2.37 -4.80 3.03
CA GLU A 59 3.78 -4.38 2.98
C GLU A 59 3.97 -3.57 1.70
N GLY A 60 4.55 -2.38 1.83
CA GLY A 60 4.92 -1.51 0.71
C GLY A 60 6.43 -1.38 0.58
N LYS A 61 6.95 -1.56 -0.63
CA LYS A 61 8.35 -1.31 -0.98
C LYS A 61 8.43 -0.46 -2.25
N ALA A 62 9.29 0.55 -2.24
CA ALA A 62 9.53 1.42 -3.37
C ALA A 62 11.02 1.40 -3.73
N TYR A 63 11.29 1.31 -5.04
CA TYR A 63 12.63 1.18 -5.60
C TYR A 63 12.91 2.22 -6.67
N VAL A 64 14.17 2.62 -6.81
CA VAL A 64 14.70 3.29 -7.99
C VAL A 64 15.81 2.39 -8.54
N GLY A 65 15.60 1.80 -9.72
CA GLY A 65 16.44 0.70 -10.19
C GLY A 65 16.39 -0.49 -9.23
N ALA A 66 17.55 -0.90 -8.70
CA ALA A 66 17.67 -1.97 -7.69
C ALA A 66 17.68 -1.43 -6.24
N ASP A 67 17.76 -0.12 -6.05
CA ASP A 67 17.88 0.49 -4.73
C ASP A 67 16.52 0.60 -4.04
N LEU A 68 16.42 0.05 -2.82
CA LEU A 68 15.25 0.25 -1.97
C LEU A 68 15.27 1.66 -1.36
N VAL A 69 14.35 2.51 -1.79
CA VAL A 69 14.30 3.93 -1.40
C VAL A 69 13.27 4.21 -0.30
N CYS A 70 12.20 3.42 -0.22
CA CYS A 70 11.20 3.52 0.84
C CYS A 70 10.56 2.16 1.12
N GLU A 71 10.27 1.86 2.38
CA GLU A 71 9.49 0.68 2.75
C GLU A 71 8.69 0.91 4.02
N GLY A 72 7.62 0.14 4.22
CA GLY A 72 6.84 0.16 5.45
C GLY A 72 5.57 -0.67 5.34
N GLU A 73 4.76 -0.63 6.39
CA GLU A 73 3.46 -1.29 6.42
C GLU A 73 2.35 -0.26 6.29
N LEU A 74 1.37 -0.51 5.41
CA LEU A 74 0.22 0.35 5.20
C LEU A 74 -1.04 -0.39 5.64
N LEU A 75 -1.94 0.35 6.28
CA LEU A 75 -3.27 -0.10 6.65
C LEU A 75 -4.30 0.58 5.75
N MET A 76 -5.12 -0.23 5.08
CA MET A 76 -6.24 0.22 4.28
C MET A 76 -7.54 -0.20 4.98
N ALA A 77 -8.57 0.64 4.91
CA ALA A 77 -9.90 0.35 5.41
C ALA A 77 -10.92 0.47 4.28
N THR A 78 -11.81 -0.50 4.15
CA THR A 78 -12.96 -0.44 3.25
C THR A 78 -14.11 0.30 3.94
N GLY A 79 -14.78 1.19 3.23
CA GLY A 79 -15.98 1.88 3.71
C GLY A 79 -17.11 0.89 4.05
N SER A 80 -17.92 1.25 5.05
CA SER A 80 -19.20 0.58 5.29
C SER A 80 -20.19 0.98 4.21
N GLU A 81 -20.99 0.02 3.74
CA GLU A 81 -22.25 0.32 3.06
C GLU A 81 -23.23 1.02 4.01
#